data_AF-A0A3D3PRX7-F1
#
_entry.id   AF-A0A3D3PRX7-F1
#
_cell.length_a   1.000
_cell.length_b   1.000
_cell.length_c   1.000
_cell.angle_alpha   90.00
_cell.angle_beta   90.00
_cell.angle_gamma   90.00
#
_symmetry.space_group_name_H-M   'P 1'
#
loop_
_entity.id
_entity.type
_entity.pdbx_description
1 polymer ?
#
loop_
_entity_poly.entity_id
_entity_poly.type
_entity_poly.pdbx_seq_one_letter_code
_entity_poly.pdbx_strand_id
1 'polypeptide(L)'
;MLLNRTSLLASAIIVALGLASCTTVPSGKQALPAMPATTPVSPLKQTEMLKPTTYAALPGWGQDDLRQAWPAFLASCDVLARKEDWRDLCLTARQVDATDETAVRIFFETFLVPHQVLNPDGSDSGLVTGYYEPLLRGARKRGGAYQVALYHAPADLLTVDLANVYPELKGMRLRGRVVGNKVVAWPSRAEMAKSNLLVGKELLWVDDPIDAFFLQVQGSGRVQLADTHETVRVAYADQNGYPYKSIGRYLVDKGELTLDQASAQGIKGWVAAHPARLQEVLNANPSYVFFKEEKLTDPSKGPKGALGVPLTPQRSIAI
;
A
#
# COMPACT_ATOMS: atom_id res chain seq x y z
N MET A 1 28.45 -46.47 -66.09
CA MET A 1 27.77 -46.41 -67.40
C MET A 1 27.20 -45.01 -67.58
N LEU A 2 27.72 -44.29 -68.59
CA LEU A 2 27.15 -43.16 -69.37
C LEU A 2 26.53 -41.97 -68.60
N LEU A 3 27.20 -40.82 -68.47
CA LEU A 3 27.24 -39.66 -69.41
C LEU A 3 25.87 -38.94 -69.54
N ASN A 4 25.68 -37.60 -69.57
CA ASN A 4 26.52 -36.40 -69.53
C ASN A 4 25.60 -35.14 -69.72
N ARG A 5 26.10 -33.93 -69.40
CA ARG A 5 25.76 -32.57 -69.94
C ARG A 5 24.49 -31.84 -69.43
N THR A 6 24.54 -30.67 -68.76
CA THR A 6 25.01 -29.29 -69.10
C THR A 6 24.24 -28.56 -70.22
N SER A 7 23.52 -27.48 -69.90
CA SER A 7 23.83 -26.11 -70.38
C SER A 7 22.81 -25.05 -69.93
N LEU A 8 23.35 -23.90 -69.53
CA LEU A 8 22.70 -22.59 -69.47
C LEU A 8 22.43 -22.06 -70.89
N LEU A 9 21.42 -21.19 -71.07
CA LEU A 9 21.58 -19.78 -71.52
C LEU A 9 20.24 -19.09 -71.84
N ALA A 10 20.09 -17.92 -71.22
CA ALA A 10 19.65 -16.64 -71.78
C ALA A 10 18.27 -16.46 -72.47
N SER A 11 17.45 -15.67 -71.77
CA SER A 11 16.91 -14.37 -72.21
C SER A 11 15.85 -14.28 -73.32
N ALA A 12 14.68 -13.85 -72.83
CA ALA A 12 13.94 -12.64 -73.26
C ALA A 12 12.91 -12.76 -74.40
N ILE A 13 11.67 -12.36 -74.08
CA ILE A 13 10.87 -11.24 -74.67
C ILE A 13 9.36 -11.57 -74.59
N ILE A 14 8.64 -10.94 -73.65
CA ILE A 14 7.57 -9.91 -73.80
C ILE A 14 6.17 -10.46 -74.21
N VAL A 15 5.15 -9.87 -73.55
CA VAL A 15 3.74 -9.68 -73.98
C VAL A 15 2.81 -10.81 -73.52
N ALA A 16 1.61 -10.60 -72.99
CA ALA A 16 0.91 -9.54 -72.30
C ALA A 16 -0.47 -10.13 -71.92
N LEU A 17 -1.12 -9.54 -70.92
CA LEU A 17 -2.57 -9.43 -70.74
C LEU A 17 -3.44 -10.71 -70.86
N GLY A 18 -4.01 -11.07 -69.70
CA GLY A 18 -5.46 -11.01 -69.54
C GLY A 18 -6.25 -12.26 -69.94
N LEU A 19 -6.53 -13.12 -68.95
CA LEU A 19 -7.72 -13.94 -68.96
C LEU A 19 -8.41 -13.86 -67.60
N ALA A 20 -9.34 -12.92 -67.52
CA ALA A 20 -10.41 -12.92 -66.54
C ALA A 20 -11.34 -14.12 -66.85
N SER A 21 -11.32 -15.12 -65.97
CA SER A 21 -12.37 -16.15 -65.96
C SER A 21 -13.47 -15.72 -65.00
N CYS A 22 -14.61 -15.34 -65.56
CA CYS A 22 -15.85 -15.13 -64.84
C CYS A 22 -16.43 -16.48 -64.41
N THR A 23 -16.55 -16.70 -63.10
CA THR A 23 -17.56 -17.62 -62.56
C THR A 23 -18.34 -16.89 -61.47
N THR A 24 -19.62 -16.67 -61.74
CA THR A 24 -20.61 -16.07 -60.85
C THR A 24 -20.92 -17.02 -59.69
N VAL A 25 -20.60 -16.62 -58.47
CA VAL A 25 -21.04 -17.29 -57.23
C VAL A 25 -22.26 -16.56 -56.66
N PRO A 26 -23.34 -17.26 -56.26
CA PRO A 26 -24.55 -16.63 -55.74
C PRO A 26 -24.30 -15.92 -54.40
N SER A 27 -24.87 -14.73 -54.23
CA SER A 27 -24.87 -13.99 -52.96
C SER A 27 -25.81 -14.66 -51.95
N GLY A 28 -25.30 -15.68 -51.27
CA GLY A 28 -25.87 -16.16 -50.02
C GLY A 28 -25.43 -15.23 -48.89
N LYS A 29 -26.35 -14.42 -48.35
CA LYS A 29 -26.13 -13.71 -47.08
C LYS A 29 -25.98 -14.74 -45.97
N GLN A 30 -24.75 -15.17 -45.68
CA GLN A 30 -24.44 -15.80 -44.40
C GLN A 30 -24.57 -14.72 -43.32
N ALA A 31 -25.59 -14.86 -42.48
CA ALA A 31 -25.68 -14.11 -41.23
C ALA A 31 -24.48 -14.51 -40.36
N LEU A 32 -23.63 -13.53 -40.05
CA LEU A 32 -22.61 -13.67 -39.02
C LEU A 32 -23.31 -14.07 -37.71
N PRO A 33 -22.71 -14.98 -36.90
CA PRO A 33 -23.22 -15.24 -35.57
C PRO A 33 -23.27 -13.90 -34.81
N ALA A 34 -24.46 -13.56 -34.31
CA ALA A 34 -24.65 -12.36 -33.51
C ALA A 34 -23.70 -12.44 -32.31
N MET A 35 -22.76 -11.49 -32.22
CA MET A 35 -22.04 -11.25 -30.99
C MET A 35 -23.08 -11.06 -29.88
N PRO A 36 -22.89 -11.65 -28.68
CA PRO A 36 -23.75 -11.32 -27.57
C PRO A 36 -23.71 -9.80 -27.41
N ALA A 37 -24.87 -9.16 -27.52
CA ALA A 37 -25.01 -7.75 -27.22
C ALA A 37 -24.48 -7.56 -25.80
N THR A 38 -23.34 -6.89 -25.67
CA THR A 38 -22.89 -6.34 -24.41
C THR A 38 -24.02 -5.44 -23.93
N THR A 39 -24.81 -5.94 -22.98
CA THR A 39 -25.73 -5.10 -22.21
C THR A 39 -24.93 -3.88 -21.74
N PRO A 40 -25.41 -2.66 -21.98
CA PRO A 40 -24.80 -1.50 -21.37
C PRO A 40 -24.78 -1.77 -19.87
N VAL A 41 -23.57 -1.84 -19.29
CA VAL A 41 -23.44 -1.85 -17.83
C VAL A 41 -24.10 -0.54 -17.41
N SER A 42 -25.29 -0.66 -16.82
CA SER A 42 -26.00 0.48 -16.24
C SER A 42 -24.98 1.24 -15.40
N PRO A 43 -24.86 2.58 -15.52
CA PRO A 43 -24.04 3.33 -14.59
C PRO A 43 -24.54 2.95 -13.20
N LEU A 44 -23.67 2.40 -12.35
CA LEU A 44 -23.99 2.18 -10.96
C LEU A 44 -24.56 3.51 -10.46
N LYS A 45 -25.82 3.49 -10.04
CA LYS A 45 -26.46 4.64 -9.42
C LYS A 45 -25.55 4.99 -8.26
N GLN A 46 -24.82 6.10 -8.33
CA GLN A 46 -23.87 6.49 -7.29
C GLN A 46 -24.70 6.70 -6.03
N THR A 47 -24.72 5.68 -5.18
CA THR A 47 -25.36 5.76 -3.88
C THR A 47 -24.58 6.79 -3.07
N GLU A 48 -25.30 7.68 -2.37
CA GLU A 48 -24.68 8.62 -1.45
C GLU A 48 -23.84 7.83 -0.44
N MET A 49 -22.51 7.98 -0.51
CA MET A 49 -21.57 7.15 0.26
C MET A 49 -21.66 7.42 1.77
N LEU A 50 -22.20 8.56 2.17
CA LEU A 50 -22.37 8.98 3.56
C LEU A 50 -23.85 9.26 3.81
N LYS A 51 -24.52 8.37 4.52
CA LYS A 51 -25.93 8.53 4.88
C LYS A 51 -26.05 8.98 6.34
N PRO A 52 -26.62 10.18 6.62
CA PRO A 52 -26.85 10.60 8.00
C PRO A 52 -27.65 9.55 8.80
N THR A 53 -27.26 9.32 10.05
CA THR A 53 -27.92 8.40 10.97
C THR A 53 -28.00 8.99 12.38
N THR A 54 -28.47 8.21 13.37
CA THR A 54 -28.57 8.63 14.77
C THR A 54 -27.62 7.82 15.65
N TYR A 55 -27.23 8.39 16.79
CA TYR A 55 -26.43 7.68 17.80
C TYR A 55 -27.12 6.42 18.34
N ALA A 56 -28.45 6.42 18.44
CA ALA A 56 -29.23 5.24 18.83
C ALA A 56 -29.12 4.08 17.82
N ALA A 57 -28.78 4.37 16.55
CA ALA A 57 -28.57 3.36 15.53
C ALA A 57 -27.15 2.75 15.54
N LEU A 58 -26.22 3.29 16.34
CA LEU A 58 -24.86 2.78 16.46
C LEU A 58 -24.80 1.64 17.50
N PRO A 59 -24.53 0.39 17.09
CA PRO A 59 -24.43 -0.73 18.03
C PRO A 59 -23.32 -0.48 19.05
N GLY A 60 -23.63 -0.65 20.34
CA GLY A 60 -22.64 -0.47 21.41
C GLY A 60 -22.43 0.97 21.86
N TRP A 61 -23.05 1.98 21.23
CA TRP A 61 -22.81 3.39 21.57
C TRP A 61 -23.01 3.68 23.05
N GLY A 62 -24.16 3.29 23.61
CA GLY A 62 -24.49 3.51 25.02
C GLY A 62 -23.67 2.68 26.02
N GLN A 63 -22.86 1.73 25.53
CA GLN A 63 -22.03 0.85 26.35
C GLN A 63 -20.54 1.21 26.29
N ASP A 64 -20.09 1.94 25.26
CA ASP A 64 -18.67 2.32 25.12
C ASP A 64 -18.26 3.40 26.13
N ASP A 65 -17.08 3.24 26.73
CA ASP A 65 -16.48 4.24 27.61
C ASP A 65 -15.74 5.28 26.77
N LEU A 66 -16.44 6.35 26.41
CA LEU A 66 -15.95 7.38 25.50
C LEU A 66 -14.76 8.18 26.06
N ARG A 67 -14.51 8.12 27.37
CA ARG A 67 -13.31 8.71 27.99
C ARG A 67 -12.03 8.09 27.43
N GLN A 68 -12.10 6.85 26.95
CA GLN A 68 -10.95 6.17 26.33
C GLN A 68 -10.68 6.69 24.90
N ALA A 69 -11.70 7.15 24.18
CA ALA A 69 -11.56 7.75 22.85
C ALA A 69 -11.17 9.25 22.92
N TRP A 70 -11.50 9.90 24.03
CA TRP A 70 -11.32 11.34 24.21
C TRP A 70 -9.87 11.84 24.01
N PRO A 71 -8.82 11.18 24.54
CA PRO A 71 -7.44 11.60 24.29
C PRO A 71 -7.06 11.58 22.81
N ALA A 72 -7.56 10.61 22.04
CA ALA A 72 -7.30 10.52 20.60
C ALA A 72 -8.00 11.65 19.82
N PHE A 73 -9.23 11.98 20.24
CA PHE A 73 -9.99 13.09 19.68
C PHE A 73 -9.32 14.44 19.94
N LEU A 74 -8.92 14.71 21.19
CA LEU A 74 -8.19 15.93 21.55
C LEU A 74 -6.83 16.03 20.86
N ALA A 75 -6.10 14.92 20.73
CA ALA A 75 -4.85 14.91 19.95
C ALA A 75 -5.09 15.30 18.49
N SER A 76 -6.17 14.80 17.88
CA SER A 76 -6.55 15.20 16.52
C SER A 76 -6.85 16.71 16.43
N CYS A 77 -7.47 17.27 17.46
CA CYS A 77 -7.75 18.70 17.58
C CYS A 77 -6.50 19.61 17.67
N ASP A 78 -5.32 19.09 17.97
CA ASP A 78 -4.07 19.87 17.93
C ASP A 78 -3.66 20.27 16.50
N VAL A 79 -4.12 19.49 15.52
CA VAL A 79 -3.92 19.78 14.09
C VAL A 79 -5.21 20.33 13.48
N LEU A 80 -6.35 19.70 13.76
CA LEU A 80 -7.62 20.03 13.11
C LEU A 80 -8.15 21.41 13.48
N ALA A 81 -7.88 21.93 14.70
CA ALA A 81 -8.35 23.27 15.09
C ALA A 81 -7.83 24.42 14.22
N ARG A 82 -6.86 24.17 13.34
CA ARG A 82 -6.37 25.13 12.34
C ARG A 82 -7.29 25.23 11.11
N LYS A 83 -8.16 24.26 10.90
CA LYS A 83 -9.19 24.26 9.85
C LYS A 83 -10.43 24.96 10.39
N GLU A 84 -11.02 25.83 9.58
CA GLU A 84 -12.18 26.65 9.97
C GLU A 84 -13.33 25.78 10.51
N ASP A 85 -13.72 24.74 9.76
CA ASP A 85 -14.82 23.83 10.13
C ASP A 85 -14.59 23.06 11.44
N TRP A 86 -13.35 22.96 11.91
CA TRP A 86 -12.99 22.19 13.11
C TRP A 86 -12.64 23.08 14.31
N ARG A 87 -12.39 24.37 14.09
CA ARG A 87 -11.83 25.27 15.11
C ARG A 87 -12.71 25.33 16.35
N ASP A 88 -13.98 25.69 16.19
CA ASP A 88 -14.89 25.94 17.30
C ASP A 88 -15.27 24.65 18.03
N LEU A 89 -15.45 23.56 17.28
CA LEU A 89 -15.67 22.21 17.83
C LEU A 89 -14.48 21.77 18.70
N CYS A 90 -13.25 21.96 18.21
CA CYS A 90 -12.04 21.61 18.97
C CYS A 90 -11.77 22.52 20.16
N LEU A 91 -12.13 23.81 20.08
CA LEU A 91 -12.04 24.72 21.24
C LEU A 91 -13.05 24.31 22.32
N THR A 92 -14.27 23.98 21.93
CA THR A 92 -15.30 23.48 22.84
C THR A 92 -14.90 22.15 23.47
N ALA A 93 -14.36 21.21 22.70
CA ALA A 93 -13.89 19.91 23.21
C ALA A 93 -12.90 20.07 24.37
N ARG A 94 -11.99 21.05 24.30
CA ARG A 94 -10.99 21.29 25.36
C ARG A 94 -11.60 21.78 26.69
N GLN A 95 -12.86 22.23 26.70
CA GLN A 95 -13.56 22.67 27.91
C GLN A 95 -14.36 21.55 28.58
N VAL A 96 -14.52 20.39 27.92
CA VAL A 96 -15.23 19.25 28.48
C VAL A 96 -14.36 18.55 29.51
N ASP A 97 -14.95 18.22 30.66
CA ASP A 97 -14.29 17.37 31.66
C ASP A 97 -14.07 15.96 31.09
N ALA A 98 -12.82 15.63 30.77
CA ALA A 98 -12.43 14.35 30.20
C ALA A 98 -12.67 13.15 31.14
N THR A 99 -12.89 13.39 32.44
CA THR A 99 -13.14 12.35 33.43
C THR A 99 -14.63 12.01 33.57
N ASP A 100 -15.51 12.91 33.11
CA ASP A 100 -16.95 12.74 33.08
C ASP A 100 -17.38 12.12 31.74
N GLU A 101 -17.74 10.84 31.78
CA GLU A 101 -18.20 10.10 30.61
C GLU A 101 -19.49 10.70 30.02
N THR A 102 -20.38 11.22 30.87
CA THR A 102 -21.65 11.81 30.41
C THR A 102 -21.39 13.10 29.65
N ALA A 103 -20.48 13.95 30.15
CA ALA A 103 -20.09 15.19 29.47
C ALA A 103 -19.44 14.91 28.11
N VAL A 104 -18.55 13.92 28.03
CA VAL A 104 -17.93 13.48 26.77
C VAL A 104 -18.96 12.97 25.78
N ARG A 105 -19.93 12.16 26.24
CA ARG A 105 -21.02 11.65 25.40
C ARG A 105 -21.90 12.76 24.85
N ILE A 106 -22.34 13.67 25.72
CA ILE A 106 -23.14 14.84 25.32
C ILE A 106 -22.41 15.67 24.28
N PHE A 107 -21.08 15.84 24.40
CA PHE A 107 -20.30 16.55 23.39
C PHE A 107 -20.42 15.89 22.01
N PHE A 108 -20.18 14.58 21.89
CA PHE A 108 -20.30 13.89 20.61
C PHE A 108 -21.72 14.04 20.04
N GLU A 109 -22.74 13.79 20.86
CA GLU A 109 -24.15 13.85 20.46
C GLU A 109 -24.62 15.26 20.05
N THR A 110 -23.99 16.30 20.59
CA THR A 110 -24.35 17.71 20.31
C THR A 110 -23.62 18.26 19.10
N PHE A 111 -22.33 17.94 18.95
CA PHE A 111 -21.45 18.62 17.98
C PHE A 111 -21.18 17.81 16.72
N LEU A 112 -21.52 16.52 16.69
CA LEU A 112 -21.24 15.64 15.57
C LEU A 112 -22.48 14.88 15.13
N VAL A 113 -22.60 14.65 13.82
CA VAL A 113 -23.67 13.86 13.22
C VAL A 113 -23.06 12.57 12.68
N PRO A 114 -23.45 11.39 13.18
CA PRO A 114 -22.93 10.14 12.65
C PRO A 114 -23.47 9.90 11.25
N HIS A 115 -22.59 9.46 10.36
CA HIS A 115 -22.94 9.06 9.00
C HIS A 115 -22.59 7.59 8.81
N GLN A 116 -23.56 6.78 8.36
CA GLN A 116 -23.31 5.43 7.91
C GLN A 116 -22.57 5.50 6.56
N VAL A 117 -21.44 4.81 6.47
CA VAL A 117 -20.66 4.71 5.23
C VAL A 117 -21.20 3.54 4.41
N LEU A 118 -21.55 3.80 3.16
CA LEU A 118 -22.01 2.79 2.20
C LEU A 118 -20.99 2.65 1.06
N ASN A 119 -20.80 1.42 0.60
CA ASN A 119 -19.99 1.13 -0.58
C ASN A 119 -20.68 1.64 -1.86
N PRO A 120 -19.95 1.82 -2.98
CA PRO A 120 -20.54 2.24 -4.25
C PRO A 120 -21.65 1.30 -4.78
N ASP A 121 -21.61 0.02 -4.40
CA ASP A 121 -22.62 -0.99 -4.73
C ASP A 121 -23.83 -0.99 -3.77
N GLY A 122 -23.82 -0.12 -2.77
CA GLY A 122 -24.88 0.02 -1.76
C GLY A 122 -24.76 -0.91 -0.56
N SER A 123 -23.75 -1.80 -0.51
CA SER A 123 -23.50 -2.63 0.66
C SER A 123 -22.97 -1.80 1.85
N ASP A 124 -23.26 -2.26 3.07
CA ASP A 124 -22.90 -1.59 4.34
C ASP A 124 -21.84 -2.37 5.14
N SER A 125 -21.29 -3.44 4.56
CA SER A 125 -20.22 -4.24 5.14
C SER A 125 -18.85 -3.80 4.63
N GLY A 126 -17.86 -3.76 5.51
CA GLY A 126 -16.46 -3.52 5.17
C GLY A 126 -15.52 -4.52 5.83
N LEU A 127 -14.24 -4.44 5.48
CA LEU A 127 -13.18 -5.23 6.11
C LEU A 127 -12.45 -4.39 7.15
N VAL A 128 -12.44 -4.85 8.40
CA VAL A 128 -11.61 -4.28 9.47
C VAL A 128 -10.42 -5.19 9.71
N THR A 129 -9.21 -4.62 9.67
CA THR A 129 -7.96 -5.31 9.99
C THR A 129 -7.25 -4.63 11.16
N GLY A 130 -6.32 -5.34 11.81
CA GLY A 130 -5.48 -4.78 12.87
C GLY A 130 -4.05 -4.46 12.39
N TYR A 131 -3.45 -3.42 12.96
CA TYR A 131 -2.04 -3.09 12.81
C TYR A 131 -1.47 -2.66 14.18
N TYR A 132 -0.16 -2.66 14.34
CA TYR A 132 0.51 -2.37 15.60
C TYR A 132 1.89 -1.75 15.39
N GLU A 133 2.50 -1.24 16.47
CA GLU A 133 3.89 -0.76 16.48
C GLU A 133 4.81 -1.91 16.96
N PRO A 134 5.49 -2.67 16.08
CA PRO A 134 6.35 -3.78 16.47
C PRO A 134 7.60 -3.31 17.23
N LEU A 135 8.06 -4.15 18.15
CA LEU A 135 9.34 -4.00 18.84
C LEU A 135 10.35 -4.98 18.26
N LEU A 136 11.45 -4.45 17.71
CA LEU A 136 12.56 -5.21 17.14
C LEU A 136 13.81 -5.04 18.00
N ARG A 137 14.79 -5.93 17.81
CA ARG A 137 16.15 -5.76 18.34
C ARG A 137 17.05 -5.24 17.23
N GLY A 138 17.97 -4.34 17.57
CA GLY A 138 18.87 -3.80 16.58
C GLY A 138 20.18 -3.26 17.12
N ALA A 139 21.01 -2.76 16.22
CA ALA A 139 22.28 -2.14 16.49
C ALA A 139 22.54 -0.98 15.53
N ARG A 140 23.38 -0.03 15.95
CA ARG A 140 23.82 1.11 15.12
C ARG A 140 24.73 0.67 13.97
N LYS A 141 25.44 -0.44 14.13
CA LYS A 141 26.40 -0.97 13.15
C LYS A 141 26.07 -2.42 12.84
N ARG A 142 26.35 -2.81 11.60
CA ARG A 142 26.26 -4.20 11.17
C ARG A 142 27.22 -5.07 11.98
N GLY A 143 26.75 -6.21 12.47
CA GLY A 143 27.61 -7.16 13.17
C GLY A 143 26.83 -8.23 13.93
N GLY A 144 27.44 -9.39 14.15
CA GLY A 144 26.80 -10.49 14.88
C GLY A 144 25.46 -10.89 14.26
N ALA A 145 24.39 -10.88 15.06
CA ALA A 145 23.02 -11.15 14.60
C ALA A 145 22.42 -10.01 13.76
N TYR A 146 22.89 -8.77 13.91
CA TYR A 146 22.31 -7.58 13.26
C TYR A 146 22.83 -7.42 11.84
N GLN A 147 22.20 -8.15 10.92
CA GLN A 147 22.62 -8.27 9.52
C GLN A 147 21.64 -7.61 8.52
N VAL A 148 20.47 -7.17 8.98
CA VAL A 148 19.42 -6.63 8.11
C VAL A 148 19.34 -5.12 8.28
N ALA A 149 19.70 -4.35 7.24
CA ALA A 149 19.60 -2.90 7.30
C ALA A 149 18.15 -2.41 7.15
N LEU A 150 17.79 -1.45 7.99
CA LEU A 150 16.71 -0.49 7.77
C LEU A 150 17.32 0.76 7.14
N TYR A 151 16.63 1.42 6.21
CA TYR A 151 17.21 2.50 5.43
C TYR A 151 16.49 3.83 5.63
N HIS A 152 17.27 4.91 5.58
CA HIS A 152 16.76 6.26 5.37
C HIS A 152 16.11 6.41 4.00
N ALA A 153 15.16 7.35 3.88
CA ALA A 153 14.65 7.76 2.59
C ALA A 153 15.79 8.36 1.75
N PRO A 154 16.08 7.83 0.55
CA PRO A 154 17.09 8.39 -0.35
C PRO A 154 16.79 9.84 -0.72
N ALA A 155 17.81 10.70 -0.73
CA ALA A 155 17.65 12.11 -1.11
C ALA A 155 17.20 12.30 -2.58
N ASP A 156 17.48 11.33 -3.44
CA ASP A 156 17.08 11.31 -4.85
C ASP A 156 15.71 10.65 -5.09
N LEU A 157 15.00 10.22 -4.03
CA LEU A 157 13.62 9.73 -4.11
C LEU A 157 12.66 10.93 -4.26
N LEU A 158 12.15 11.12 -5.47
CA LEU A 158 11.25 12.21 -5.80
C LEU A 158 9.78 11.79 -5.71
N THR A 159 8.95 12.66 -5.15
CA THR A 159 7.50 12.61 -5.37
C THR A 159 7.18 13.22 -6.72
N VAL A 160 6.49 12.47 -7.58
CA VAL A 160 6.09 12.93 -8.91
C VAL A 160 4.62 13.34 -8.85
N ASP A 161 4.35 14.63 -8.65
CA ASP A 161 3.01 15.18 -8.62
C ASP A 161 2.65 15.81 -9.96
N LEU A 162 1.93 15.05 -10.78
CA LEU A 162 1.46 15.47 -12.10
C LEU A 162 -0.07 15.39 -12.21
N ALA A 163 -0.79 15.22 -11.09
CA ALA A 163 -2.23 15.01 -11.09
C ALA A 163 -3.03 16.23 -11.60
N ASN A 164 -2.45 17.43 -11.53
CA ASN A 164 -3.04 18.65 -12.08
C ASN A 164 -3.07 18.66 -13.61
N VAL A 165 -2.15 17.94 -14.26
CA VAL A 165 -2.08 17.83 -15.73
C VAL A 165 -2.72 16.53 -16.22
N TYR A 166 -2.54 15.45 -15.45
CA TYR A 166 -3.03 14.10 -15.74
C TYR A 166 -3.91 13.60 -14.58
N PRO A 167 -5.22 13.91 -14.60
CA PRO A 167 -6.14 13.57 -13.51
C PRO A 167 -6.21 12.07 -13.16
N GLU A 168 -5.91 11.19 -14.13
CA GLU A 168 -5.82 9.74 -13.93
C GLU A 168 -4.74 9.32 -12.93
N LEU A 169 -3.76 10.18 -12.68
CA LEU A 169 -2.70 9.94 -11.69
C LEU A 169 -3.14 10.28 -10.26
N LYS A 170 -4.35 10.84 -10.08
CA LYS A 170 -4.87 11.21 -8.77
C LYS A 170 -4.99 9.96 -7.88
N GLY A 171 -4.41 10.05 -6.68
CA GLY A 171 -4.37 8.93 -5.72
C GLY A 171 -3.23 7.94 -5.96
N MET A 172 -2.52 8.02 -7.09
CA MET A 172 -1.31 7.24 -7.30
C MET A 172 -0.14 7.84 -6.53
N ARG A 173 0.66 6.98 -5.87
CA ARG A 173 1.87 7.40 -5.15
C ARG A 173 3.09 7.30 -6.05
N LEU A 174 3.14 8.12 -7.09
CA LEU A 174 4.24 8.08 -8.05
C LEU A 174 5.55 8.53 -7.40
N ARG A 175 6.59 7.71 -7.59
CA ARG A 175 7.92 7.91 -7.02
C ARG A 175 8.97 7.64 -8.08
N GLY A 176 9.94 8.54 -8.19
CA GLY A 176 10.94 8.49 -9.25
C GLY A 176 12.29 9.03 -8.83
N ARG A 177 13.23 8.99 -9.76
CA ARG A 177 14.56 9.60 -9.66
C ARG A 177 15.01 10.14 -11.00
N VAL A 178 15.92 11.12 -10.96
CA VAL A 178 16.51 11.69 -12.17
C VAL A 178 17.66 10.80 -12.66
N VAL A 179 17.65 10.46 -13.94
CA VAL A 179 18.74 9.80 -14.66
C VAL A 179 18.98 10.57 -15.96
N GLY A 180 20.09 11.30 -16.02
CA GLY A 180 20.34 12.25 -17.11
C GLY A 180 19.25 13.33 -17.12
N ASN A 181 18.46 13.37 -18.19
CA ASN A 181 17.34 14.30 -18.34
C ASN A 181 15.96 13.63 -18.18
N LYS A 182 15.89 12.41 -17.63
CA LYS A 182 14.64 11.65 -17.47
C LYS A 182 14.32 11.43 -16.01
N VAL A 183 13.03 11.48 -15.66
CA VAL A 183 12.53 10.89 -14.41
C VAL A 183 12.14 9.45 -14.70
N VAL A 184 12.78 8.51 -14.00
CA VAL A 184 12.46 7.08 -14.07
C VAL A 184 11.88 6.63 -12.74
N ALA A 185 11.10 5.55 -12.74
CA ALA A 185 10.55 4.98 -11.51
C ALA A 185 11.67 4.68 -10.49
N TRP A 186 11.39 4.91 -9.21
CA TRP A 186 12.27 4.40 -8.16
C TRP A 186 12.31 2.87 -8.24
N PRO A 187 13.43 2.19 -7.93
CA PRO A 187 13.49 0.74 -8.08
C PRO A 187 12.58 -0.02 -7.10
N SER A 188 12.10 -1.17 -7.55
CA SER A 188 11.38 -2.15 -6.74
C SER A 188 12.31 -2.77 -5.68
N ARG A 189 11.74 -3.44 -4.68
CA ARG A 189 12.50 -4.19 -3.67
C ARG A 189 13.54 -5.14 -4.29
N ALA A 190 13.15 -5.89 -5.32
CA ALA A 190 14.01 -6.86 -5.98
C ALA A 190 15.17 -6.21 -6.75
N GLU A 191 14.93 -5.07 -7.39
CA GLU A 191 15.95 -4.31 -8.10
C GLU A 191 16.91 -3.63 -7.12
N MET A 192 16.40 -3.08 -6.02
CA MET A 192 17.22 -2.48 -4.97
C MET A 192 18.19 -3.50 -4.36
N ALA A 193 17.72 -4.72 -4.09
CA ALA A 193 18.54 -5.80 -3.54
C ALA A 193 19.73 -6.21 -4.45
N LYS A 194 19.67 -5.89 -5.75
CA LYS A 194 20.72 -6.17 -6.74
C LYS A 194 21.56 -4.93 -7.09
N SER A 195 21.31 -3.80 -6.43
CA SER A 195 21.93 -2.52 -6.74
C SER A 195 22.73 -1.98 -5.55
N ASN A 196 23.60 -1.01 -5.81
CA ASN A 196 24.33 -0.29 -4.76
C ASN A 196 23.62 0.99 -4.29
N LEU A 197 22.34 1.19 -4.65
CA LEU A 197 21.62 2.45 -4.40
C LEU A 197 21.36 2.75 -2.92
N LEU A 198 21.42 1.73 -2.07
CA LEU A 198 21.16 1.84 -0.63
C LEU A 198 22.43 1.84 0.22
N VAL A 199 23.60 1.63 -0.39
CA VAL A 199 24.88 1.62 0.33
C VAL A 199 25.12 3.00 0.95
N GLY A 200 25.41 3.03 2.25
CA GLY A 200 25.65 4.26 3.02
C GLY A 200 24.36 4.99 3.43
N LYS A 201 23.18 4.39 3.19
CA LYS A 201 21.87 4.93 3.60
C LYS A 201 21.26 4.15 4.76
N GLU A 202 22.04 3.28 5.41
CA GLU A 202 21.60 2.47 6.53
C GLU A 202 21.29 3.35 7.75
N LEU A 203 20.08 3.21 8.27
CA LEU A 203 19.62 3.84 9.51
C LEU A 203 20.04 3.00 10.72
N LEU A 204 19.69 1.71 10.69
CA LEU A 204 19.85 0.75 11.78
C LEU A 204 19.99 -0.65 11.20
N TRP A 205 20.53 -1.58 11.99
CA TRP A 205 20.61 -2.99 11.63
C TRP A 205 19.77 -3.82 12.60
N VAL A 206 18.88 -4.68 12.10
CA VAL A 206 18.03 -5.58 12.89
C VAL A 206 18.42 -7.05 12.64
N ASP A 207 17.94 -7.92 13.52
CA ASP A 207 18.33 -9.33 13.59
C ASP A 207 17.49 -10.28 12.73
N ASP A 208 16.28 -9.87 12.32
CA ASP A 208 15.35 -10.72 11.57
C ASP A 208 14.82 -10.01 10.29
N PRO A 209 14.99 -10.61 9.09
CA PRO A 209 14.55 -10.01 7.84
C PRO A 209 13.04 -10.03 7.64
N ILE A 210 12.32 -10.95 8.29
CA ILE A 210 10.86 -11.01 8.28
C ILE A 210 10.29 -9.95 9.21
N ASP A 211 10.88 -9.73 10.39
CA ASP A 211 10.48 -8.59 11.24
C ASP A 211 10.74 -7.25 10.56
N ALA A 212 11.88 -7.10 9.89
CA ALA A 212 12.17 -5.90 9.09
C ALA A 212 11.12 -5.70 7.98
N PHE A 213 10.66 -6.79 7.35
CA PHE A 213 9.59 -6.73 6.36
C PHE A 213 8.25 -6.33 6.99
N PHE A 214 7.85 -6.95 8.11
CA PHE A 214 6.61 -6.61 8.78
C PHE A 214 6.64 -5.18 9.34
N LEU A 215 7.77 -4.70 9.83
CA LEU A 215 7.97 -3.30 10.18
C LEU A 215 7.61 -2.36 9.01
N GLN A 216 8.00 -2.71 7.78
CA GLN A 216 7.63 -1.95 6.57
C GLN A 216 6.13 -2.04 6.27
N VAL A 217 5.49 -3.18 6.53
CA VAL A 217 4.03 -3.33 6.39
C VAL A 217 3.29 -2.48 7.43
N GLN A 218 3.76 -2.44 8.68
CA GLN A 218 3.18 -1.62 9.74
C GLN A 218 3.46 -0.12 9.57
N GLY A 219 4.54 0.23 8.86
CA GLY A 219 4.96 1.60 8.56
C GLY A 219 5.72 2.31 9.69
N SER A 220 5.69 1.78 10.91
CA SER A 220 6.49 2.28 12.04
C SER A 220 6.74 1.18 13.06
N GLY A 221 7.72 1.35 13.93
CA GLY A 221 8.05 0.42 14.99
C GLY A 221 9.05 1.01 15.98
N ARG A 222 9.45 0.19 16.95
CA ARG A 222 10.48 0.50 17.94
C ARG A 222 11.64 -0.46 17.76
N VAL A 223 12.86 0.04 17.94
CA VAL A 223 14.08 -0.78 17.94
C VAL A 223 14.78 -0.60 19.27
N GLN A 224 14.92 -1.70 20.01
CA GLN A 224 15.78 -1.74 21.19
C GLN A 224 17.22 -2.01 20.74
N LEU A 225 18.10 -1.06 21.03
CA LEU A 225 19.51 -1.12 20.66
C LEU A 225 20.26 -2.06 21.61
N ALA A 226 21.02 -2.98 21.06
CA ALA A 226 21.69 -4.03 21.80
C ALA A 226 22.88 -3.53 22.63
N ASP A 227 23.52 -2.45 22.19
CA ASP A 227 24.70 -1.84 22.80
C ASP A 227 24.35 -0.89 23.94
N THR A 228 23.30 -0.09 23.79
CA THR A 228 22.89 0.92 24.78
C THR A 228 21.66 0.55 25.59
N HIS A 229 20.90 -0.47 25.17
CA HIS A 229 19.54 -0.79 25.65
C HIS A 229 18.51 0.33 25.45
N GLU A 230 18.88 1.42 24.77
CA GLU A 230 17.96 2.49 24.40
C GLU A 230 16.94 1.96 23.39
N THR A 231 15.69 2.43 23.52
CA THR A 231 14.66 2.19 22.52
C THR A 231 14.43 3.43 21.70
N VAL A 232 14.60 3.31 20.39
CA VAL A 232 14.32 4.38 19.43
C VAL A 232 13.09 4.05 18.62
N ARG A 233 12.35 5.07 18.18
CA ARG A 233 11.25 4.90 17.24
C ARG A 233 11.79 4.97 15.82
N VAL A 234 11.38 4.00 15.00
CA VAL A 234 11.61 3.97 13.57
C VAL A 234 10.28 4.34 12.91
N ALA A 235 10.17 5.59 12.47
CA ALA A 235 8.95 6.15 11.89
C ALA A 235 9.02 6.13 10.35
N TYR A 236 7.86 6.01 9.69
CA TYR A 236 7.74 6.16 8.25
C TYR A 236 8.40 7.47 7.77
N ALA A 237 9.21 7.38 6.72
CA ALA A 237 9.77 8.53 6.02
C ALA A 237 9.17 8.67 4.62
N ASP A 238 9.30 7.63 3.79
CA ASP A 238 8.71 7.58 2.45
C ASP A 238 8.64 6.12 1.94
N GLN A 239 8.17 5.90 0.70
CA GLN A 239 8.16 4.60 0.03
C GLN A 239 8.57 4.71 -1.43
N ASN A 240 8.91 3.58 -2.06
CA ASN A 240 9.31 3.53 -3.48
C ASN A 240 8.17 3.63 -4.51
N GLY A 241 6.92 3.78 -4.06
CA GLY A 241 5.75 4.03 -4.93
C GLY A 241 5.11 2.81 -5.58
N TYR A 242 5.67 1.60 -5.39
CA TYR A 242 5.02 0.38 -5.86
C TYR A 242 3.85 -0.03 -4.93
N PRO A 243 2.78 -0.63 -5.49
CA PRO A 243 1.71 -1.17 -4.69
C PRO A 243 2.21 -2.35 -3.85
N TYR A 244 1.68 -2.47 -2.64
CA TYR A 244 1.92 -3.62 -1.78
C TYR A 244 1.37 -4.90 -2.42
N LYS A 245 2.13 -6.00 -2.31
CA LYS A 245 1.65 -7.36 -2.58
C LYS A 245 1.90 -8.25 -1.37
N SER A 246 0.91 -9.07 -1.01
CA SER A 246 1.00 -9.95 0.16
C SER A 246 1.92 -11.15 -0.09
N ILE A 247 2.97 -11.27 0.72
CA ILE A 247 3.88 -12.42 0.69
C ILE A 247 3.23 -13.67 1.30
N GLY A 248 2.28 -13.50 2.23
CA GLY A 248 1.49 -14.61 2.76
C GLY A 248 0.59 -15.19 1.68
N ARG A 249 -0.10 -14.33 0.91
CA ARG A 249 -0.91 -14.79 -0.24
C ARG A 249 -0.04 -15.43 -1.31
N TYR A 250 1.14 -14.87 -1.59
CA TYR A 250 2.11 -15.46 -2.52
C TYR A 250 2.48 -16.90 -2.12
N LEU A 251 2.78 -17.15 -0.83
CA LEU A 251 3.09 -18.50 -0.35
C LEU A 251 1.88 -19.44 -0.44
N VAL A 252 0.67 -18.95 -0.14
CA VAL A 252 -0.57 -19.72 -0.30
C VAL A 252 -0.81 -20.11 -1.75
N ASP A 253 -0.66 -19.16 -2.68
CA ASP A 253 -0.84 -19.41 -4.11
C ASP A 253 0.20 -20.40 -4.67
N LYS A 254 1.35 -20.53 -4.00
CA LYS A 254 2.39 -21.52 -4.30
C LYS A 254 2.18 -22.88 -3.63
N GLY A 255 1.16 -23.02 -2.79
CA GLY A 255 0.89 -24.25 -2.03
C GLY A 255 1.85 -24.49 -0.85
N GLU A 256 2.57 -23.44 -0.43
CA GLU A 256 3.61 -23.53 0.61
C GLU A 256 3.05 -23.35 2.03
N LEU A 257 1.95 -22.60 2.14
CA LEU A 257 1.22 -22.35 3.38
C LEU A 257 -0.29 -22.38 3.11
N THR A 258 -1.07 -22.67 4.14
CA THR A 258 -2.52 -22.41 4.14
C THR A 258 -2.81 -20.96 4.55
N LEU A 259 -4.05 -20.48 4.34
CA LEU A 259 -4.43 -19.11 4.72
C LEU A 259 -4.29 -18.85 6.23
N ASP A 260 -4.62 -19.83 7.06
CA ASP A 260 -4.45 -19.78 8.51
C ASP A 260 -2.97 -19.76 8.94
N GLN A 261 -2.08 -20.34 8.14
CA GLN A 261 -0.64 -20.32 8.39
C GLN A 261 0.06 -19.07 7.86
N ALA A 262 -0.58 -18.29 6.97
CA ALA A 262 0.00 -17.10 6.32
C ALA A 262 0.14 -15.87 7.25
N SER A 263 0.47 -16.10 8.52
CA SER A 263 0.78 -15.09 9.55
C SER A 263 2.28 -14.77 9.59
N ALA A 264 2.67 -13.70 10.29
CA ALA A 264 4.08 -13.37 10.48
C ALA A 264 4.88 -14.54 11.09
N GLN A 265 4.32 -15.20 12.09
CA GLN A 265 4.95 -16.35 12.74
C GLN A 265 5.06 -17.56 11.82
N GLY A 266 4.01 -17.85 11.05
CA GLY A 266 4.03 -18.97 10.10
C GLY A 266 5.02 -18.73 8.96
N ILE A 267 5.09 -17.51 8.43
CA ILE A 267 6.07 -17.12 7.41
C ILE A 267 7.49 -17.22 7.95
N LYS A 268 7.74 -16.78 9.19
CA LYS A 268 9.05 -16.96 9.85
C LYS A 268 9.45 -18.43 9.95
N GLY A 269 8.53 -19.29 10.42
CA GLY A 269 8.76 -20.73 10.51
C GLY A 269 9.07 -21.35 9.14
N TRP A 270 8.32 -20.95 8.11
CA TRP A 270 8.54 -21.42 6.75
C TRP A 270 9.89 -20.98 6.19
N VAL A 271 10.29 -19.72 6.41
CA VAL A 271 11.58 -19.17 5.96
C VAL A 271 12.75 -19.84 6.68
N ALA A 272 12.61 -20.16 7.97
CA ALA A 272 13.62 -20.90 8.71
C ALA A 272 13.87 -22.29 8.11
N ALA A 273 12.83 -22.94 7.56
CA ALA A 273 12.96 -24.20 6.83
C ALA A 273 13.45 -24.03 5.37
N HIS A 274 13.29 -22.84 4.78
CA HIS A 274 13.63 -22.55 3.38
C HIS A 274 14.50 -21.28 3.22
N PRO A 275 15.68 -21.20 3.86
CA PRO A 275 16.46 -19.96 3.92
C PRO A 275 16.91 -19.46 2.53
N ALA A 276 17.15 -20.37 1.59
CA ALA A 276 17.53 -20.04 0.21
C ALA A 276 16.44 -19.26 -0.56
N ARG A 277 15.18 -19.35 -0.12
CA ARG A 277 14.02 -18.72 -0.77
C ARG A 277 13.57 -17.42 -0.11
N LEU A 278 14.27 -16.98 0.94
CA LEU A 278 13.95 -15.72 1.64
C LEU A 278 13.81 -14.54 0.67
N GLN A 279 14.81 -14.34 -0.19
CA GLN A 279 14.79 -13.20 -1.11
C GLN A 279 13.67 -13.33 -2.16
N GLU A 280 13.38 -14.54 -2.65
CA GLU A 280 12.25 -14.79 -3.55
C GLU A 280 10.93 -14.31 -2.92
N VAL A 281 10.66 -14.76 -1.69
CA VAL A 281 9.42 -14.43 -0.97
C VAL A 281 9.31 -12.95 -0.67
N LEU A 282 10.38 -12.34 -0.13
CA LEU A 282 10.37 -10.90 0.15
C LEU A 282 10.13 -10.08 -1.13
N ASN A 283 10.77 -10.47 -2.23
CA ASN A 283 10.68 -9.78 -3.52
C ASN A 283 9.33 -9.95 -4.23
N ALA A 284 8.47 -10.86 -3.78
CA ALA A 284 7.08 -10.92 -4.24
C ALA A 284 6.32 -9.61 -3.94
N ASN A 285 6.74 -8.86 -2.91
CA ASN A 285 6.28 -7.51 -2.64
C ASN A 285 7.24 -6.45 -3.23
N PRO A 286 6.89 -5.77 -4.34
CA PRO A 286 7.76 -4.76 -4.94
C PRO A 286 7.83 -3.46 -4.11
N SER A 287 6.83 -3.21 -3.26
CA SER A 287 6.78 -2.05 -2.37
C SER A 287 7.90 -2.11 -1.33
N TYR A 288 8.48 -0.96 -1.01
CA TYR A 288 9.51 -0.80 0.00
C TYR A 288 9.31 0.50 0.76
N VAL A 289 9.37 0.43 2.09
CA VAL A 289 9.22 1.57 3.00
C VAL A 289 10.58 1.96 3.56
N PHE A 290 10.85 3.26 3.52
CA PHE A 290 12.00 3.90 4.13
C PHE A 290 11.60 4.59 5.42
N PHE A 291 12.57 4.74 6.33
CA PHE A 291 12.30 5.22 7.67
C PHE A 291 13.16 6.41 8.05
N LYS A 292 12.79 7.02 9.16
CA LYS A 292 13.58 7.98 9.91
C LYS A 292 13.54 7.60 11.38
N GLU A 293 14.59 7.96 12.10
CA GLU A 293 14.61 7.81 13.55
C GLU A 293 13.90 8.98 14.22
N GLU A 294 13.09 8.65 15.22
CA GLU A 294 12.51 9.60 16.15
C GLU A 294 12.91 9.20 17.57
N LYS A 295 13.35 10.18 18.36
CA LYS A 295 13.62 9.95 19.78
C LYS A 295 12.31 9.60 20.49
N LEU A 296 12.31 8.49 21.22
CA LEU A 296 11.17 8.08 22.02
C LEU A 296 11.19 8.78 23.37
N THR A 297 10.69 10.02 23.42
CA THR A 297 10.66 10.83 24.66
C THR A 297 9.63 10.35 25.68
N ASP A 298 8.51 9.81 25.20
CA ASP A 298 7.43 9.26 26.02
C ASP A 298 7.04 7.88 25.45
N PRO A 299 7.41 6.77 26.12
CA PRO A 299 7.08 5.42 25.67
C PRO A 299 5.59 5.11 25.61
N SER A 300 4.74 5.88 26.31
CA SER A 300 3.28 5.68 26.31
C SER A 300 2.61 6.18 25.03
N LYS A 301 3.26 7.07 24.27
CA LYS A 301 2.73 7.61 23.01
C LYS A 301 2.96 6.63 21.88
N GLY A 302 1.93 6.36 21.09
CA GLY A 302 2.04 5.60 19.84
C GLY A 302 2.79 6.36 18.74
N PRO A 303 2.99 5.72 17.58
CA PRO A 303 3.61 6.37 16.42
C PRO A 303 2.67 7.44 15.85
N LYS A 304 3.21 8.39 15.08
CA LYS A 304 2.39 9.42 14.42
C LYS A 304 1.69 8.83 13.21
N GLY A 305 0.37 9.04 13.12
CA GLY A 305 -0.42 8.70 11.94
C GLY A 305 -0.29 9.72 10.81
N ALA A 306 -1.06 9.55 9.74
CA ALA A 306 -1.07 10.47 8.59
C ALA A 306 -1.46 11.91 8.95
N LEU A 307 -2.25 12.10 10.02
CA LEU A 307 -2.60 13.42 10.56
C LEU A 307 -1.43 14.10 11.31
N GLY A 308 -0.32 13.39 11.54
CA GLY A 308 0.86 13.93 12.22
C GLY A 308 0.79 13.89 13.75
N VAL A 309 -0.26 13.28 14.32
CA VAL A 309 -0.48 13.15 15.76
C VAL A 309 -0.26 11.71 16.23
N PRO A 310 0.17 11.48 17.49
CA PRO A 310 0.34 10.13 18.03
C PRO A 310 -0.96 9.33 18.00
N LEU A 311 -0.87 8.07 17.59
CA LEU A 311 -1.97 7.12 17.60
C LEU A 311 -2.21 6.59 19.02
N THR A 312 -3.48 6.42 19.37
CA THR A 312 -3.91 5.85 20.65
C THR A 312 -4.26 4.38 20.47
N PRO A 313 -3.68 3.45 21.25
CA PRO A 313 -4.01 2.04 21.19
C PRO A 313 -5.52 1.81 21.23
N GLN A 314 -6.04 0.98 20.32
CA GLN A 314 -7.46 0.59 20.21
C GLN A 314 -8.45 1.75 19.94
N ARG A 315 -7.99 3.00 19.83
CA ARG A 315 -8.83 4.20 19.70
C ARG A 315 -8.42 5.08 18.51
N SER A 316 -7.56 4.57 17.64
CA SER A 316 -7.19 5.20 16.38
C SER A 316 -7.31 4.21 15.22
N ILE A 317 -7.85 4.68 14.10
CA ILE A 317 -8.05 3.90 12.87
C ILE A 317 -7.31 4.54 11.70
N ALA A 318 -6.91 3.71 10.73
CA ALA A 318 -6.45 4.17 9.43
C ALA A 318 -7.59 4.00 8.42
N ILE A 319 -7.80 5.00 7.56
CA ILE A 319 -8.84 5.05 6.52
C ILE A 319 -8.23 5.41 5.17
#